data_AF-A0A8H8ITT2-F1
#
_entry.id   AF-A0A8H8ITT2-F1
#
_cell.length_a   1.000
_cell.length_b   1.000
_cell.length_c   1.000
_cell.angle_alpha   90.00
_cell.angle_beta   90.00
_cell.angle_gamma   90.00
#
_symmetry.space_group_name_H-M   'P 1'
#
loop_
_entity.id
_entity.type
_entity.pdbx_description
1 polymer ?
#
loop_
_entity_poly.entity_id
_entity_poly.type
_entity_poly.pdbx_seq_one_letter_code
_entity_poly.pdbx_strand_id
1 'polypeptide(L)'
;MYFNIASIVSVFVLALPLAASAAPAVELDLEARGPKTHKVTVGKNGKLRYKPEYVRAKVGDYIKFEFHPKNHTVTESSFDDPCYKLEDNEGNQVGFATGFVPVPEDQTSHFPTRKFKVTDDHPHWFYCGQVGHCPAGMVFAVNPPKKGDKTFKKFKEAAMNSVED
;
A
#
# COMPACT_ATOMS: atom_id res chain seq x y z
N MET A 1 12.72 -43.60 -93.98
CA MET A 1 12.55 -42.22 -93.48
C MET A 1 12.91 -42.19 -92.01
N TYR A 2 13.56 -41.11 -91.58
CA TYR A 2 14.38 -40.96 -90.38
C TYR A 2 13.62 -40.91 -89.05
N PHE A 3 14.33 -41.30 -87.99
CA PHE A 3 14.02 -41.25 -86.55
C PHE A 3 13.97 -39.82 -85.97
N ASN A 4 13.28 -39.66 -84.82
CA ASN A 4 13.69 -38.99 -83.55
C ASN A 4 12.51 -38.29 -82.83
N ILE A 5 11.97 -38.82 -81.72
CA ILE A 5 12.29 -38.71 -80.27
C ILE A 5 12.02 -37.36 -79.59
N ALA A 6 11.68 -37.49 -78.29
CA ALA A 6 11.77 -36.54 -77.17
C ALA A 6 10.51 -35.69 -76.86
N SER A 7 10.15 -35.41 -75.61
CA SER A 7 10.49 -35.96 -74.29
C SER A 7 9.54 -35.30 -73.27
N ILE A 8 9.35 -35.98 -72.15
CA ILE A 8 8.52 -35.66 -70.98
C ILE A 8 9.04 -34.43 -70.23
N VAL A 9 8.16 -33.59 -69.66
CA VAL A 9 8.39 -33.04 -68.31
C VAL A 9 7.05 -32.88 -67.57
N SER A 10 6.80 -33.76 -66.59
CA SER A 10 5.76 -33.58 -65.58
C SER A 10 6.39 -32.88 -64.38
N VAL A 11 5.89 -31.70 -64.03
CA VAL A 11 6.39 -30.93 -62.89
C VAL A 11 5.61 -31.36 -61.65
N PHE A 12 6.21 -32.22 -60.84
CA PHE A 12 5.73 -32.50 -59.48
C PHE A 12 6.11 -31.33 -58.57
N VAL A 13 5.13 -30.49 -58.24
CA VAL A 13 5.31 -29.43 -57.24
C VAL A 13 5.23 -30.09 -55.86
N LEU A 14 6.37 -30.28 -55.21
CA LEU A 14 6.46 -30.66 -53.80
C LEU A 14 6.12 -29.43 -52.94
N ALA A 15 4.86 -29.34 -52.51
CA ALA A 15 4.47 -28.41 -51.46
C ALA A 15 4.97 -28.96 -50.11
N LEU A 16 6.00 -28.33 -49.54
CA LEU A 16 6.40 -28.55 -48.16
C LEU A 16 5.30 -28.03 -47.22
N PRO A 17 4.88 -28.77 -46.19
CA PRO A 17 4.02 -28.22 -45.18
C PRO A 17 4.83 -27.20 -44.37
N LEU A 18 4.47 -25.92 -44.50
CA LEU A 18 4.94 -24.89 -43.59
C LEU A 18 4.27 -25.15 -42.24
N ALA A 19 4.92 -25.92 -41.37
CA ALA A 19 4.51 -26.06 -39.99
C ALA A 19 4.64 -24.69 -39.32
N ALA A 20 3.55 -23.94 -39.25
CA ALA A 20 3.45 -22.78 -38.39
C ALA A 20 3.58 -23.29 -36.95
N SER A 21 4.76 -23.11 -36.35
CA SER A 21 4.95 -23.29 -34.92
C SER A 21 4.11 -22.21 -34.23
N ALA A 22 2.92 -22.60 -33.77
CA ALA A 22 2.16 -21.77 -32.84
C ALA A 22 2.98 -21.67 -31.56
N ALA A 23 3.59 -20.51 -31.33
CA ALA A 23 4.17 -20.21 -30.03
C ALA A 23 3.08 -20.36 -28.97
N PRO A 24 3.34 -21.00 -27.82
CA PRO A 24 2.38 -21.06 -26.75
C PRO A 24 2.05 -19.63 -26.31
N ALA A 25 0.76 -19.27 -26.33
CA ALA A 25 0.31 -18.07 -25.66
C ALA A 25 0.68 -18.20 -24.19
N VAL A 26 1.60 -17.36 -23.72
CA VAL A 26 1.90 -17.24 -22.29
C VAL A 26 0.71 -16.50 -21.70
N GLU A 27 -0.32 -17.24 -21.28
CA GLU A 27 -1.35 -16.69 -20.42
C GLU A 27 -0.65 -16.27 -19.11
N LEU A 28 -0.52 -14.96 -18.93
CA LEU A 28 -0.10 -14.40 -17.66
C LEU A 28 -1.24 -14.71 -16.69
N ASP A 29 -1.10 -15.79 -15.93
CA ASP A 29 -1.98 -16.11 -14.82
C ASP A 29 -1.77 -15.05 -13.72
N LEU A 30 -2.35 -13.88 -13.95
CA LEU A 30 -2.50 -12.86 -12.94
C LEU A 30 -3.65 -13.32 -12.07
N GLU A 31 -3.38 -14.23 -11.13
CA GLU A 31 -4.31 -14.53 -10.06
C GLU A 31 -4.65 -13.20 -9.40
N ALA A 32 -5.87 -12.72 -9.70
CA ALA A 32 -6.38 -11.46 -9.21
C ALA A 32 -6.54 -11.60 -7.70
N ARG A 33 -5.47 -11.29 -6.95
CA ARG A 33 -5.54 -11.36 -5.50
C ARG A 33 -6.64 -10.41 -5.06
N GLY A 34 -7.61 -10.91 -4.29
CA GLY A 34 -8.57 -10.05 -3.63
C GLY A 34 -7.89 -9.05 -2.70
N PRO A 35 -8.51 -7.89 -2.43
CA PRO A 35 -7.96 -6.91 -1.51
C PRO A 35 -7.85 -7.51 -0.10
N LYS A 36 -6.67 -7.41 0.53
CA LYS A 36 -6.47 -7.83 1.91
C LYS A 36 -6.76 -6.67 2.86
N THR A 37 -7.28 -6.98 4.04
CA THR A 37 -7.44 -6.00 5.12
C THR A 37 -6.43 -6.26 6.22
N HIS A 38 -5.60 -5.27 6.51
CA HIS A 38 -4.60 -5.29 7.58
C HIS A 38 -5.18 -4.59 8.81
N LYS A 39 -5.29 -5.29 9.94
CA LYS A 39 -5.83 -4.72 11.18
C LYS A 39 -4.74 -3.97 11.94
N VAL A 40 -5.04 -2.74 12.35
CA VAL A 40 -4.19 -1.91 13.23
C VAL A 40 -5.04 -1.47 14.42
N THR A 41 -4.59 -1.72 15.65
CA THR A 41 -5.26 -1.21 16.85
C THR A 41 -4.66 0.13 17.25
N VAL A 42 -5.49 1.11 17.58
CA VAL A 42 -5.10 2.46 18.00
C VAL A 42 -5.39 2.60 19.50
N GLY A 43 -4.40 2.95 20.32
CA GLY A 43 -4.66 3.23 21.75
C GLY A 43 -4.83 2.00 22.65
N LYS A 44 -4.68 0.78 22.11
CA LYS A 44 -5.04 -0.46 22.82
C LYS A 44 -4.31 -0.61 24.15
N ASN A 45 -5.07 -0.99 25.19
CA ASN A 45 -4.60 -1.14 26.57
C ASN A 45 -4.02 0.16 27.17
N GLY A 46 -4.56 1.32 26.76
CA GLY A 46 -4.12 2.63 27.24
C GLY A 46 -2.73 3.05 26.74
N LYS A 47 -2.21 2.41 25.67
CA LYS A 47 -0.88 2.73 25.12
C LYS A 47 -0.97 3.79 24.05
N LEU A 48 -0.03 4.74 24.06
CA LEU A 48 0.15 5.72 22.99
C LEU A 48 0.82 5.08 21.76
N ARG A 49 0.11 4.17 21.10
CA ARG A 49 0.69 3.34 20.03
C ARG A 49 -0.35 2.83 19.03
N TYR A 50 0.06 2.78 17.77
CA TYR A 50 -0.54 1.96 16.73
C TYR A 50 0.07 0.55 16.75
N LYS A 51 -0.73 -0.51 16.70
CA LYS A 51 -0.21 -1.90 16.66
C LYS A 51 -0.80 -2.70 15.50
N PRO A 52 0.02 -3.20 14.54
CA PRO A 52 1.46 -2.93 14.40
C PRO A 52 1.74 -1.44 14.10
N GLU A 53 2.99 -1.01 14.33
CA GLU A 53 3.41 0.38 14.09
C GLU A 53 3.66 0.69 12.62
N TYR A 54 3.79 -0.34 11.79
CA TYR A 54 3.74 -0.19 10.35
C TYR A 54 3.17 -1.44 9.69
N VAL A 55 2.67 -1.29 8.48
CA VAL A 55 2.18 -2.39 7.64
C VAL A 55 2.89 -2.35 6.30
N ARG A 56 3.15 -3.52 5.70
CA ARG A 56 3.47 -3.64 4.27
C ARG A 56 2.25 -4.18 3.55
N ALA A 57 1.68 -3.37 2.68
CA ALA A 57 0.42 -3.64 1.99
C ALA A 57 0.61 -3.37 0.50
N LYS A 58 -0.09 -4.13 -0.34
CA LYS A 58 -0.05 -3.94 -1.78
C LYS A 58 -1.18 -2.99 -2.19
N VAL A 59 -1.03 -2.29 -3.32
CA VAL A 59 -2.11 -1.50 -3.93
C VAL A 59 -3.42 -2.31 -3.97
N GLY A 60 -4.50 -1.65 -3.57
CA GLY A 60 -5.84 -2.21 -3.43
C GLY A 60 -6.15 -2.80 -2.04
N ASP A 61 -5.16 -3.03 -1.18
CA ASP A 61 -5.40 -3.44 0.21
C ASP A 61 -6.02 -2.31 1.05
N TYR A 62 -6.57 -2.67 2.21
CA TYR A 62 -7.08 -1.74 3.21
C TYR A 62 -6.30 -1.86 4.52
N ILE A 63 -6.06 -0.73 5.18
CA ILE A 63 -5.64 -0.67 6.58
C ILE A 63 -6.88 -0.34 7.41
N LYS A 64 -7.30 -1.27 8.27
CA LYS A 64 -8.45 -1.09 9.17
C LYS A 64 -7.95 -0.73 10.57
N PHE A 65 -8.10 0.54 10.93
CA PHE A 65 -7.82 1.06 12.25
C PHE A 65 -8.99 0.74 13.19
N GLU A 66 -8.74 0.08 14.31
CA GLU A 66 -9.68 -0.21 15.39
C GLU A 66 -9.29 0.62 16.62
N PHE A 67 -10.13 1.57 16.98
CA PHE A 67 -9.85 2.53 18.05
C PHE A 67 -10.28 2.00 19.40
N HIS A 68 -9.36 2.03 20.36
CA HIS A 68 -9.59 1.64 21.76
C HIS A 68 -9.82 2.88 22.63
N PRO A 69 -10.19 2.70 23.92
CA PRO A 69 -10.53 3.79 24.82
C PRO A 69 -9.55 4.96 24.82
N LYS A 70 -10.05 6.14 25.24
CA LYS A 70 -9.45 7.48 25.13
C LYS A 70 -9.71 8.10 23.75
N ASN A 71 -8.99 9.17 23.43
CA ASN A 71 -9.18 9.94 22.21
C ASN A 71 -7.92 9.89 21.36
N HIS A 72 -8.06 9.45 20.11
CA HIS A 72 -6.97 9.27 19.16
C HIS A 72 -7.42 9.71 17.77
N THR A 73 -6.45 10.04 16.91
CA THR A 73 -6.67 10.22 15.48
C THR A 73 -5.87 9.18 14.70
N VAL A 74 -6.10 9.11 13.39
CA VAL A 74 -5.11 8.69 12.40
C VAL A 74 -5.11 9.81 11.37
N THR A 75 -4.02 10.56 11.30
CA THR A 75 -3.86 11.71 10.41
C THR A 75 -2.61 11.49 9.57
N GLU A 76 -2.72 11.56 8.25
CA GLU A 76 -1.59 11.48 7.34
C GLU A 76 -0.71 12.72 7.50
N SER A 77 0.60 12.50 7.49
CA SER A 77 1.65 13.51 7.61
C SER A 77 2.71 13.30 6.54
N SER A 78 3.66 14.24 6.45
CA SER A 78 4.87 14.03 5.68
C SER A 78 5.91 13.28 6.53
N PHE A 79 6.93 12.69 5.89
CA PHE A 79 8.05 12.12 6.65
C PHE A 79 8.82 13.20 7.43
N ASP A 80 8.93 14.38 6.82
CA ASP A 80 9.78 15.47 7.29
C ASP A 80 9.09 16.27 8.41
N ASP A 81 7.75 16.29 8.44
CA ASP A 81 6.90 16.96 9.44
C ASP A 81 5.95 15.94 10.11
N PRO A 82 6.48 15.03 10.95
CA PRO A 82 5.76 13.84 11.38
C PRO A 82 4.55 14.10 12.27
N CYS A 83 4.52 15.21 13.02
CA CYS A 83 3.45 15.58 13.94
C CYS A 83 2.53 16.69 13.41
N TYR A 84 2.60 16.97 12.11
CA TYR A 84 1.73 17.93 11.43
C TYR A 84 0.91 17.22 10.36
N LYS A 85 -0.34 17.66 10.20
CA LYS A 85 -1.22 17.12 9.15
C LYS A 85 -0.60 17.44 7.79
N LEU A 86 -0.73 16.52 6.83
CA LEU A 86 -0.31 16.78 5.46
C LEU A 86 -1.17 17.90 4.87
N GLU A 87 -0.54 18.93 4.32
CA GLU A 87 -1.21 20.10 3.73
C GLU A 87 -0.81 20.29 2.26
N ASP A 88 -1.67 20.92 1.48
CA ASP A 88 -1.30 21.51 0.19
C ASP A 88 -0.57 22.86 0.37
N ASN A 89 -0.18 23.48 -0.74
CA ASN A 89 0.55 24.75 -0.71
C ASN A 89 -0.31 25.93 -0.19
N GLU A 90 -1.63 25.76 -0.12
CA GLU A 90 -2.56 26.74 0.44
C GLU A 90 -2.85 26.47 1.94
N GLY A 91 -2.26 25.44 2.54
CA GLY A 91 -2.46 25.07 3.95
C GLY A 91 -3.75 24.28 4.21
N ASN A 92 -4.42 23.78 3.16
CA ASN A 92 -5.57 22.92 3.35
C ASN A 92 -5.09 21.49 3.65
N GLN A 93 -5.75 20.83 4.60
CA GLN A 93 -5.44 19.44 4.89
C GLN A 93 -5.72 18.56 3.67
N VAL A 94 -4.71 17.81 3.26
CA VAL A 94 -4.79 16.78 2.23
C VAL A 94 -4.46 15.40 2.82
N GLY A 95 -4.73 14.35 2.05
CA GLY A 95 -4.52 12.99 2.50
C GLY A 95 -5.59 12.50 3.48
N PHE A 96 -5.32 11.36 4.10
CA PHE A 96 -6.28 10.68 4.97
C PHE A 96 -6.25 11.23 6.40
N ALA A 97 -7.40 11.63 6.91
CA ALA A 97 -7.56 11.99 8.31
C ALA A 97 -8.88 11.46 8.86
N THR A 98 -8.86 10.91 10.08
CA THR A 98 -10.08 10.44 10.74
C THR A 98 -10.79 11.50 11.56
N GLY A 99 -10.11 12.61 11.86
CA GLY A 99 -10.42 13.44 13.02
C GLY A 99 -10.24 12.67 14.33
N PHE A 100 -10.65 13.30 15.44
CA PHE A 100 -10.69 12.67 16.76
C PHE A 100 -11.78 11.60 16.83
N VAL A 101 -11.38 10.40 17.26
CA VAL A 101 -12.27 9.27 17.48
C VAL A 101 -12.27 8.94 18.97
N PRO A 102 -13.15 9.56 19.78
CA PRO A 102 -13.25 9.25 21.20
C PRO A 102 -13.91 7.90 21.41
N VAL A 103 -13.37 7.12 22.36
CA VAL A 103 -13.91 5.83 22.79
C VAL A 103 -14.03 5.84 24.33
N PRO A 104 -15.23 5.54 24.89
CA PRO A 104 -15.44 5.46 26.33
C PRO A 104 -14.48 4.47 27.04
N GLU A 105 -14.12 4.77 28.28
CA GLU A 105 -13.19 3.95 29.08
C GLU A 105 -13.72 2.54 29.38
N ASP A 106 -15.04 2.41 29.53
CA ASP A 106 -15.73 1.18 29.84
C ASP A 106 -16.09 0.34 28.60
N GLN A 107 -15.79 0.83 27.39
CA GLN A 107 -16.07 0.09 26.17
C GLN A 107 -15.09 -1.09 25.99
N THR A 108 -15.64 -2.30 25.96
CA THR A 108 -14.87 -3.56 25.85
C THR A 108 -15.07 -4.30 24.53
N SER A 109 -16.06 -3.90 23.73
CA SER A 109 -16.41 -4.52 22.44
C SER A 109 -16.95 -3.48 21.44
N HIS A 110 -17.18 -3.88 20.19
CA HIS A 110 -17.73 -3.03 19.12
C HIS A 110 -16.97 -1.71 18.89
N PHE A 111 -15.64 -1.78 19.00
CA PHE A 111 -14.76 -0.63 18.81
C PHE A 111 -14.96 0.05 17.44
N PRO A 112 -14.96 1.39 17.38
CA PRO A 112 -15.12 2.11 16.14
C PRO A 112 -13.92 1.83 15.23
N THR A 113 -14.19 1.78 13.92
CA THR A 113 -13.15 1.51 12.93
C THR A 113 -13.17 2.52 11.79
N ARG A 114 -11.99 2.77 11.21
CA ARG A 114 -11.79 3.58 10.00
C ARG A 114 -10.87 2.81 9.05
N LYS A 115 -11.03 3.05 7.75
CA LYS A 115 -10.26 2.34 6.71
C LYS A 115 -9.51 3.33 5.84
N PHE A 116 -8.21 3.12 5.72
CA PHE A 116 -7.40 3.71 4.67
C PHE A 116 -7.27 2.70 3.53
N LYS A 117 -7.44 3.15 2.28
CA LYS A 117 -7.23 2.34 1.08
C LYS A 117 -5.84 2.62 0.54
N VAL A 118 -5.05 1.58 0.32
CA VAL A 118 -3.72 1.70 -0.29
C VAL A 118 -3.91 1.89 -1.79
N THR A 119 -3.64 3.11 -2.28
CA THR A 119 -3.89 3.48 -3.69
C THR A 119 -2.63 3.50 -4.54
N ASP A 120 -1.46 3.62 -3.91
CA ASP A 120 -0.15 3.48 -4.53
C ASP A 120 0.78 2.64 -3.63
N ASP A 121 2.02 2.40 -4.08
CA ASP A 121 3.01 1.60 -3.38
C ASP A 121 4.07 2.45 -2.64
N HIS A 122 3.88 3.77 -2.58
CA HIS A 122 4.76 4.67 -1.85
C HIS A 122 4.55 4.56 -0.34
N PRO A 123 5.51 5.07 0.46
CA PRO A 123 5.35 5.15 1.90
C PRO A 123 4.31 6.20 2.29
N HIS A 124 3.34 5.82 3.11
CA HIS A 124 2.40 6.76 3.76
C HIS A 124 2.72 6.85 5.25
N TRP A 125 2.72 8.07 5.78
CA TRP A 125 3.13 8.37 7.14
C TRP A 125 1.96 8.95 7.91
N PHE A 126 1.77 8.51 9.16
CA PHE A 126 0.62 8.90 9.96
C PHE A 126 1.04 9.19 11.39
N TYR A 127 0.29 10.07 12.05
CA TYR A 127 0.45 10.36 13.47
C TYR A 127 -0.91 10.46 14.18
N CYS A 128 -0.86 10.42 15.51
CA CYS A 128 -2.00 10.73 16.35
C CYS A 128 -1.91 12.22 16.76
N GLY A 129 -2.82 13.05 16.27
CA GLY A 129 -2.86 14.49 16.56
C GLY A 129 -3.53 14.86 17.89
N GLN A 130 -3.49 13.95 18.86
CA GLN A 130 -3.86 14.28 20.23
C GLN A 130 -2.60 14.83 20.92
N VAL A 131 -2.74 15.93 21.66
CA VAL A 131 -1.62 16.66 22.26
C VAL A 131 -0.72 15.71 23.06
N GLY A 132 0.58 15.74 22.76
CA GLY A 132 1.61 14.96 23.42
C GLY A 132 1.68 13.50 22.96
N HIS A 133 0.78 13.02 22.10
CA HIS A 133 0.84 11.64 21.61
C HIS A 133 1.92 11.46 20.53
N CYS A 134 1.99 12.33 19.54
CA CYS A 134 2.99 12.19 18.47
C CYS A 134 4.43 12.41 18.99
N PRO A 135 4.72 13.43 19.82
CA PRO A 135 6.01 13.57 20.50
C PRO A 135 6.34 12.41 21.45
N ALA A 136 5.34 11.67 21.95
CA ALA A 136 5.56 10.41 22.67
C ALA A 136 5.86 9.21 21.74
N GLY A 137 5.97 9.43 20.43
CA GLY A 137 6.24 8.44 19.41
C GLY A 137 5.02 7.70 18.88
N MET A 138 3.80 8.24 19.04
CA MET A 138 2.56 7.66 18.52
C MET A 138 2.41 7.97 17.02
N VAL A 139 3.19 7.25 16.21
CA VAL A 139 3.19 7.33 14.75
C VAL A 139 3.04 5.95 14.09
N PHE A 140 2.56 5.95 12.84
CA PHE A 140 2.29 4.76 12.03
C PHE A 140 2.78 4.95 10.60
N ALA A 141 3.08 3.86 9.89
CA ALA A 141 3.42 3.92 8.47
C ALA A 141 2.83 2.77 7.64
N VAL A 142 2.49 3.05 6.39
CA VAL A 142 2.25 2.05 5.35
C VAL A 142 3.45 2.04 4.42
N ASN A 143 3.94 0.84 4.09
CA ASN A 143 5.07 0.62 3.18
C ASN A 143 6.37 1.40 3.48
N PRO A 144 6.80 1.57 4.75
CA PRO A 144 8.05 2.26 5.00
C PRO A 144 9.26 1.47 4.42
N PRO A 145 10.24 2.18 3.82
CA PRO A 145 11.51 1.62 3.41
C PRO A 145 12.17 0.81 4.54
N LYS A 146 12.76 -0.33 4.18
CA LYS A 146 13.48 -1.20 5.13
C LYS A 146 14.84 -0.61 5.54
N LYS A 147 15.44 0.21 4.69
CA LYS A 147 16.78 0.81 4.83
C LYS A 147 16.78 2.22 4.22
N GLY A 148 17.86 2.96 4.44
CA GLY A 148 18.05 4.31 3.90
C GLY A 148 17.60 5.40 4.88
N ASP A 149 17.27 6.56 4.34
CA ASP A 149 17.04 7.76 5.16
C ASP A 149 15.59 7.98 5.58
N LYS A 150 14.65 7.29 4.92
CA LYS A 150 13.22 7.40 5.24
C LYS A 150 12.64 6.10 5.82
N THR A 151 13.29 5.53 6.83
CA THR A 151 12.77 4.31 7.51
C THR A 151 11.76 4.66 8.60
N PHE A 152 10.90 3.71 8.99
CA PHE A 152 9.97 3.92 10.11
C PHE A 152 10.68 4.31 11.42
N LYS A 153 11.86 3.73 11.69
CA LYS A 153 12.65 4.10 12.88
C LYS A 153 12.98 5.58 12.87
N LYS A 154 13.48 6.10 11.74
CA LYS A 154 13.82 7.52 11.58
C LYS A 154 12.58 8.43 11.67
N PHE A 155 11.45 8.01 11.08
CA PHE A 155 10.18 8.73 11.20
C PHE A 155 9.73 8.86 12.66
N LYS A 156 9.78 7.76 13.43
CA LYS A 156 9.44 7.77 14.85
C LYS A 156 10.40 8.60 15.69
N GLU A 157 11.70 8.55 15.38
CA GLU A 157 12.70 9.39 16.04
C GLU A 157 12.46 10.89 15.75
N ALA A 158 12.13 11.26 14.51
CA ALA A 158 11.76 12.62 14.15
C ALA A 158 10.50 13.10 14.90
N ALA A 159 9.48 12.25 15.00
CA ALA A 159 8.26 12.54 15.74
C ALA A 159 8.54 12.84 17.22
N MET A 160 9.39 12.04 17.85
CA MET A 160 9.76 12.23 19.25
C MET A 160 10.60 13.49 19.52
N ASN A 161 11.21 14.06 18.48
CA ASN A 161 11.95 15.30 18.54
C ASN A 161 11.12 16.51 18.08
N SER A 162 9.88 16.29 17.64
CA SER A 162 8.99 17.36 17.20
C SER A 162 8.38 18.07 18.41
N VAL A 163 8.24 19.39 18.30
CA VAL A 163 7.44 20.20 19.23
C VAL A 163 6.08 20.37 18.56
N GLU A 164 5.02 19.94 19.21
CA GLU A 164 3.64 20.28 18.80
C GLU A 164 3.34 21.67 19.38
N ASP A 165 3.11 22.67 18.51
CA ASP A 165 2.69 24.02 18.88
C ASP A 165 1.20 24.09 19.30
#